data_AF-J0D5D7-F1
#
_entry.id   AF-J0D5D7-F1
#
_cell.length_a   1.000
_cell.length_b   1.000
_cell.length_c   1.000
_cell.angle_alpha   90.00
_cell.angle_beta   90.00
_cell.angle_gamma   90.00
#
_symmetry.space_group_name_H-M   'P 1'
#
loop_
_entity.id
_entity.type
_entity.pdbx_description
1 polymer ?
#
loop_
_entity_poly.entity_id
_entity_poly.type
_entity_poly.pdbx_seq_one_letter_code
_entity_poly.pdbx_strand_id
1 'polypeptide(L)'
;MDSKKPHYRVSLSEQALNHEKLMRAIVKNLADTPMVLKGGTALYIGYGLNRFSEDLDFDCHKKINLLGRVKSAIPNGIILNDIHIKKDTDSVGR
;
A
#
# COMPACT_ATOMS: atom_id res chain seq x y z
N MET A 1 -27.00 -1.11 14.45
CA MET A 1 -25.54 -1.35 14.55
C MET A 1 -24.87 -0.62 13.40
N ASP A 2 -24.23 0.49 13.75
CA ASP A 2 -23.34 1.37 12.97
C ASP A 2 -23.58 1.50 11.47
N SER A 3 -24.48 2.42 11.14
CA SER A 3 -24.46 3.15 9.88
C SER A 3 -23.12 3.89 9.76
N LYS A 4 -22.08 3.24 9.21
CA LYS A 4 -20.79 3.87 8.92
C LYS A 4 -21.08 5.11 8.08
N LYS A 5 -20.96 6.29 8.71
CA LYS A 5 -21.05 7.59 8.04
C LYS A 5 -20.15 7.54 6.81
N PRO A 6 -20.56 8.08 5.65
CA PRO A 6 -19.69 8.15 4.50
C PRO A 6 -18.45 8.93 4.94
N HIS A 7 -17.31 8.23 5.05
CA HIS A 7 -16.03 8.88 5.30
C HIS A 7 -15.90 9.99 4.26
N TYR A 8 -15.72 11.23 4.72
CA TYR A 8 -15.54 12.41 3.90
C TYR A 8 -14.39 12.11 2.94
N ARG A 9 -14.72 11.68 1.72
CA ARG A 9 -13.72 11.26 0.75
C ARG A 9 -12.97 12.52 0.35
N VAL A 10 -11.66 12.49 0.56
CA VAL A 10 -10.74 13.51 0.04
C VAL A 10 -11.03 13.65 -1.46
N SER A 11 -11.15 14.87 -1.96
CA SER A 11 -11.24 15.09 -3.41
C SER A 11 -9.88 14.76 -4.01
N LEU A 12 -9.81 13.72 -4.84
CA LEU A 12 -8.58 13.23 -5.45
C LEU A 12 -8.55 13.57 -6.93
N SER A 13 -7.36 13.94 -7.42
CA SER A 13 -7.09 13.97 -8.85
C SER A 13 -7.14 12.56 -9.44
N GLU A 14 -7.25 12.44 -10.76
CA GLU A 14 -7.17 11.15 -11.45
C GLU A 14 -5.85 10.41 -11.15
N GLN A 15 -4.75 11.15 -11.07
CA GLN A 15 -3.45 10.61 -10.67
C GLN A 15 -3.51 9.99 -9.26
N ALA A 16 -4.08 10.71 -8.30
CA ALA A 16 -4.19 10.23 -6.92
C ALA A 16 -5.17 9.04 -6.80
N LEU A 17 -6.22 8.98 -7.63
CA LEU A 17 -7.11 7.82 -7.70
C LEU A 17 -6.38 6.58 -8.21
N ASN A 18 -5.55 6.72 -9.25
CA ASN A 18 -4.73 5.61 -9.76
C ASN A 18 -3.64 5.19 -8.77
N HIS A 19 -3.04 6.15 -8.07
CA HIS A 19 -2.06 5.87 -7.00
C HIS A 19 -2.72 5.11 -5.84
N GLU A 20 -3.90 5.54 -5.38
CA GLU A 20 -4.68 4.82 -4.37
C GLU A 20 -5.06 3.41 -4.81
N LYS A 21 -5.47 3.25 -6.07
CA LYS A 21 -5.81 1.95 -6.65
C LYS A 21 -4.62 0.99 -6.59
N LEU A 22 -3.41 1.46 -6.94
CA LEU A 22 -2.18 0.68 -6.81
C LEU A 22 -1.87 0.33 -5.36
N MET A 23 -1.89 1.32 -4.45
CA MET A 23 -1.61 1.11 -3.03
C MET A 23 -2.53 0.07 -2.42
N ARG A 24 -3.85 0.17 -2.67
CA ARG A 24 -4.84 -0.78 -2.15
C ARG A 24 -4.63 -2.18 -2.72
N ALA A 25 -4.25 -2.30 -3.99
CA ALA A 25 -3.97 -3.59 -4.60
C ALA A 25 -2.75 -4.27 -3.96
N ILE A 26 -1.67 -3.51 -3.72
CA ILE A 26 -0.47 -3.99 -3.00
C ILE A 26 -0.83 -4.43 -1.57
N VAL A 27 -1.52 -3.59 -0.80
CA VAL A 27 -1.90 -3.92 0.59
C VAL A 27 -2.79 -5.18 0.64
N LYS A 28 -3.77 -5.30 -0.26
CA LYS A 28 -4.61 -6.51 -0.35
C LYS A 28 -3.82 -7.75 -0.72
N ASN A 29 -2.87 -7.63 -1.66
CA ASN A 29 -1.99 -8.73 -2.04
C ASN A 29 -1.07 -9.15 -0.89
N LEU A 30 -0.80 -8.30 0.10
CA LEU A 30 0.04 -8.65 1.25
C LEU A 30 -0.74 -9.24 2.45
N ALA A 31 -2.06 -9.37 2.37
CA ALA A 31 -2.91 -9.74 3.50
C ALA A 31 -2.68 -11.17 4.05
N ASP A 32 -2.16 -12.08 3.23
CA ASP A 32 -1.74 -13.45 3.59
C ASP A 32 -0.28 -13.52 4.10
N THR A 33 0.40 -12.38 4.19
CA THR A 33 1.78 -12.26 4.67
C THR A 33 1.81 -11.65 6.07
N PRO A 34 2.92 -11.78 6.81
CA PRO A 34 3.09 -11.11 8.12
C PRO A 34 3.34 -9.59 8.04
N MET A 35 3.14 -8.96 6.87
CA MET A 35 3.31 -7.52 6.70
C MET A 35 2.14 -6.78 7.36
N VAL A 36 2.45 -5.84 8.24
CA VAL A 36 1.46 -5.00 8.93
C VAL A 36 1.61 -3.57 8.45
N LEU A 37 0.58 -3.04 7.78
CA LEU A 37 0.56 -1.65 7.32
C LEU A 37 0.52 -0.71 8.53
N LYS A 38 1.40 0.30 8.55
CA LYS A 38 1.48 1.33 9.59
C LYS A 38 1.52 2.74 8.99
N GLY A 39 1.72 3.74 9.85
CA GLY A 39 1.95 5.12 9.43
C GLY A 39 0.70 5.82 8.85
N GLY A 40 0.94 6.85 8.04
CA GLY A 40 -0.12 7.70 7.49
C GLY A 40 -1.11 6.96 6.61
N THR A 41 -0.64 5.98 5.83
CA THR A 41 -1.51 5.25 4.90
C THR A 41 -2.34 4.19 5.59
N ALA A 42 -1.91 3.63 6.73
CA ALA A 42 -2.79 2.85 7.59
C ALA A 42 -3.97 3.70 8.08
N LEU A 43 -3.70 4.93 8.55
CA LEU A 43 -4.75 5.87 8.98
C LEU A 43 -5.68 6.24 7.83
N TYR A 44 -5.13 6.45 6.63
CA TYR A 44 -5.89 6.74 5.41
C TYR A 44 -6.80 5.60 4.97
N ILE A 45 -6.25 4.40 4.78
CA ILE A 45 -6.97 3.24 4.24
C ILE A 45 -7.91 2.61 5.28
N GLY A 46 -7.48 2.54 6.54
CA GLY A 46 -8.14 1.77 7.59
C GLY A 46 -8.98 2.59 8.58
N TYR A 47 -8.64 3.86 8.81
CA TYR A 47 -9.21 4.67 9.90
C TYR A 47 -9.83 5.99 9.46
N GLY A 48 -9.84 6.28 8.15
CA GLY A 48 -10.54 7.44 7.60
C GLY A 48 -9.82 8.78 7.76
N LEU A 49 -8.49 8.80 7.71
CA LEU A 49 -7.73 10.05 7.62
C LEU A 49 -8.24 10.90 6.45
N ASN A 50 -8.55 12.16 6.74
CA ASN A 50 -9.18 13.11 5.80
C ASN A 50 -8.18 13.85 4.89
N ARG A 51 -7.01 13.25 4.65
CA ARG A 51 -6.01 13.72 3.69
C ARG A 51 -5.39 12.53 2.98
N PHE A 52 -4.98 12.74 1.74
CA PHE A 52 -4.27 11.71 0.97
C PHE A 52 -2.91 11.40 1.63
N SER A 53 -2.49 10.15 1.52
CA SER A 53 -1.22 9.62 2.02
C SER A 53 -0.68 8.66 0.97
N GLU A 54 0.53 8.91 0.48
CA GLU A 54 1.06 8.31 -0.75
C GLU A 54 2.01 7.13 -0.50
N ASP A 55 2.66 7.09 0.66
CA ASP A 55 3.69 6.11 0.99
C ASP A 55 3.11 4.88 1.71
N LEU A 56 3.67 3.69 1.44
CA LEU A 56 3.31 2.47 2.16
C LEU A 56 4.43 2.07 3.13
N ASP A 57 4.16 2.20 4.42
CA ASP A 57 5.05 1.75 5.48
C ASP A 57 4.56 0.44 6.09
N PHE A 58 5.46 -0.53 6.26
CA PHE A 58 5.14 -1.82 6.87
C PHE A 58 6.11 -2.17 8.00
N ASP A 59 5.58 -2.87 9.00
CA ASP A 59 6.38 -3.73 9.87
C ASP A 59 6.25 -5.18 9.40
N CYS A 60 7.36 -5.93 9.50
CA CYS A 60 7.36 -7.34 9.17
C CYS A 60 8.46 -8.06 9.95
N HIS A 61 8.10 -9.15 10.64
CA HIS A 61 9.04 -9.89 11.50
C HIS A 61 9.93 -10.87 10.72
N LYS A 62 9.71 -11.06 9.41
CA LYS A 62 10.51 -11.93 8.55
C LYS A 62 10.57 -11.41 7.12
N LYS A 63 11.56 -11.84 6.36
CA LYS A 63 11.63 -11.54 4.93
C LYS A 63 10.50 -12.21 4.16
N ILE A 64 10.07 -11.56 3.08
CA ILE A 64 9.15 -12.12 2.09
C ILE A 64 9.65 -11.79 0.68
N ASN A 65 9.12 -12.47 -0.33
CA ASN A 65 9.34 -12.12 -1.73
C ASN A 65 8.57 -10.84 -2.12
N LEU A 66 8.98 -9.69 -1.55
CA LEU A 66 8.26 -8.43 -1.71
C LEU A 66 8.16 -8.01 -3.18
N LEU A 67 9.26 -8.13 -3.94
CA LEU A 67 9.28 -7.80 -5.36
C LEU A 67 8.25 -8.63 -6.15
N GLY A 68 8.18 -9.94 -5.89
CA GLY A 68 7.19 -10.81 -6.50
C GLY A 68 5.75 -10.43 -6.15
N ARG A 69 5.50 -10.11 -4.86
CA ARG A 69 4.18 -9.65 -4.40
C ARG A 69 3.76 -8.36 -5.09
N VAL A 70 4.64 -7.35 -5.13
CA VAL A 70 4.37 -6.05 -5.81
C VAL A 70 4.06 -6.25 -7.28
N LYS A 71 4.86 -7.05 -8.02
CA LYS A 71 4.62 -7.35 -9.44
C LYS A 71 3.28 -8.05 -9.67
N SER A 72 2.90 -8.98 -8.79
CA SER A 72 1.63 -9.70 -8.87
C SER A 72 0.40 -8.86 -8.48
N ALA A 73 0.62 -7.72 -7.81
CA ALA A 73 -0.43 -6.86 -7.29
C ALA A 73 -0.83 -5.73 -8.26
N ILE A 74 -0.14 -5.55 -9.39
CA ILE A 74 -0.41 -4.46 -10.33
C ILE A 74 -1.82 -4.62 -10.90
N PRO A 75 -2.75 -3.68 -10.63
CA PRO A 75 -4.14 -3.82 -11.07
C PRO A 75 -4.30 -3.41 -12.54
N ASN A 76 -5.36 -3.91 -13.18
CA ASN A 76 -5.71 -3.53 -14.55
C ASN A 76 -5.77 -2.01 -14.74
N GLY A 77 -5.22 -1.52 -15.85
CA GLY A 77 -5.13 -0.09 -16.16
C GLY A 77 -3.94 0.65 -15.54
N ILE A 78 -3.05 -0.05 -14.84
CA ILE A 78 -1.76 0.47 -14.40
C ILE A 78 -0.65 -0.34 -15.08
N ILE A 79 0.30 0.36 -15.68
CA ILE A 79 1.46 -0.26 -16.35
C ILE A 79 2.67 -0.09 -15.44
N LEU A 80 3.31 -1.20 -15.07
CA LEU A 80 4.55 -1.19 -14.33
C LEU A 80 5.72 -1.06 -15.31
N ASN A 81 6.40 0.10 -15.28
CA ASN A 81 7.57 0.35 -16.14
C ASN A 81 8.86 -0.17 -15.50
N ASP A 82 9.13 0.23 -14.26
CA ASP A 82 10.37 -0.09 -13.57
C ASP A 82 10.17 -0.08 -12.03
N ILE A 83 11.07 -0.75 -11.29
CA ILE A 83 11.11 -0.77 -9.83
C ILE A 83 12.53 -0.46 -9.36
N HIS A 84 12.70 0.67 -8.67
CA HIS A 84 13.99 1.09 -8.13
C HIS A 84 14.11 0.73 -6.65
N ILE A 85 15.06 -0.15 -6.33
CA ILE A 85 15.37 -0.54 -4.95
C ILE A 85 16.52 0.35 -4.46
N LYS A 86 16.20 1.38 -3.67
CA LYS A 86 17.20 2.36 -3.17
C LYS A 86 18.07 1.86 -2.02
N LYS A 87 17.63 0.83 -1.29
CA LYS A 87 18.37 0.26 -0.16
C LYS A 87 18.32 -1.26 -0.26
N ASP A 88 19.35 -1.83 -0.85
CA ASP A 88 19.69 -3.25 -0.71
C ASP A 88 20.74 -3.36 0.40
N THR A 89 20.31 -3.22 1.65
CA THR A 89 21.22 -3.26 2.81
C THR A 89 21.31 -4.66 3.37
N ASP A 90 22.52 -5.16 3.64
CA ASP A 90 22.85 -6.47 4.23
C ASP A 90 22.17 -6.83 5.57
N SER A 91 21.31 -5.96 6.12
CA SER A 91 20.44 -6.27 7.27
C SER A 91 19.40 -7.36 6.99
N VAL A 92 19.36 -7.86 5.77
CA VAL A 92 18.67 -9.09 5.39
C VAL A 92 19.58 -10.31 5.62
N GLY A 93 19.68 -10.80 6.86
CA GLY A 93 20.42 -12.02 7.23
C GLY A 93 20.07 -13.25 6.39
N ARG A 94 21.09 -14.00 5.95
CA ARG A 94 21.02 -15.17 5.05
C ARG A 94 19.96 -16.18 5.45
#